data_AF-A0A382H6X2-F1
#
_entry.id   AF-A0A382H6X2-F1
#
_cell.length_a   1.000
_cell.length_b   1.000
_cell.length_c   1.000
_cell.angle_alpha   90.00
_cell.angle_beta   90.00
_cell.angle_gamma   90.00
#
_symmetry.space_group_name_H-M   'P 1'
#
loop_
_entity.id
_entity.type
_entity.pdbx_description
1 polymer ?
#
loop_
_entity_poly.entity_id
_entity_poly.type
_entity_poly.pdbx_seq_one_letter_code
_entity_poly.pdbx_strand_id
1 'polypeptide(L)'
;LKKCFAIPLVALLVATVTSHACRYTVRDVGFADLGNERYTFFCFVDGQVSTERAKQLGQAAGALLGDSNVRFELVNLAKGDHPQAKRLAKREPGVPAGLLLSPDGELAWPVIFPAAKPDNPEWSFLASAVSSPTRNKLL
;
A
#
# COMPACT_ATOMS: atom_id res chain seq x y z
N LEU A 1 48.31 -60.23 -10.26
CA LEU A 1 49.22 -59.13 -9.86
C LEU A 1 48.40 -57.85 -9.87
N LYS A 2 47.96 -57.22 -8.75
CA LYS A 2 48.70 -56.33 -7.81
C LYS A 2 49.75 -55.47 -8.57
N LYS A 3 49.78 -54.14 -8.57
CA LYS A 3 49.11 -53.00 -7.87
C LYS A 3 49.44 -51.76 -8.74
N CYS A 4 48.67 -50.67 -8.65
CA CYS A 4 49.23 -49.32 -8.47
C CYS A 4 48.16 -48.35 -7.96
N PHE A 5 48.34 -47.94 -6.70
CA PHE A 5 47.73 -46.77 -6.08
C PHE A 5 48.28 -45.50 -6.74
N ALA A 6 47.42 -44.53 -7.06
CA ALA A 6 47.77 -43.12 -7.03
C ALA A 6 46.48 -42.26 -7.09
N ILE A 7 46.05 -41.77 -5.93
CA ILE A 7 45.30 -40.52 -5.81
C ILE A 7 46.28 -39.54 -5.15
N PRO A 8 46.52 -38.36 -5.75
CA PRO A 8 46.11 -37.12 -5.08
C PRO A 8 45.41 -36.16 -6.07
N LEU A 9 44.27 -35.60 -5.67
CA LEU A 9 44.13 -34.22 -5.16
C LEU A 9 44.52 -33.15 -6.20
N VAL A 10 43.60 -32.20 -6.39
CA VAL A 10 43.68 -30.96 -7.19
C VAL A 10 42.87 -31.01 -8.49
N ALA A 11 41.57 -30.76 -8.36
CA ALA A 11 40.82 -29.95 -9.31
C ALA A 11 39.62 -29.31 -8.58
N LEU A 12 39.91 -28.57 -7.51
CA LEU A 12 39.04 -27.50 -7.04
C LEU A 12 39.17 -26.37 -8.07
N LEU A 13 38.39 -26.44 -9.16
CA LEU A 13 38.30 -25.35 -10.13
C LEU A 13 36.86 -24.92 -10.29
N VAL A 14 36.54 -23.99 -9.40
CA VAL A 14 35.73 -22.79 -9.66
C VAL A 14 34.29 -23.07 -10.10
N ALA A 15 33.43 -23.16 -9.08
CA ALA A 15 32.08 -22.66 -9.15
C ALA A 15 32.10 -21.20 -9.62
N THR A 16 31.89 -20.98 -10.91
CA THR A 16 31.31 -19.72 -11.40
C THR A 16 29.85 -20.00 -11.70
N VAL A 17 29.05 -19.93 -10.65
CA VAL A 17 27.63 -19.58 -10.81
C VAL A 17 27.62 -18.27 -11.60
N THR A 18 27.26 -18.34 -12.87
CA THR A 18 26.95 -17.17 -13.67
C THR A 18 25.73 -16.53 -13.05
N SER A 19 25.96 -15.64 -12.09
CA SER A 19 24.98 -14.72 -11.56
C SER A 19 24.50 -13.86 -12.72
N HIS A 20 23.38 -14.22 -13.31
CA HIS A 20 22.60 -13.34 -14.19
C HIS A 20 21.94 -12.20 -13.39
N ALA A 21 22.64 -11.64 -12.39
CA ALA A 21 22.16 -10.58 -11.52
C ALA A 21 22.41 -9.17 -12.10
N CYS A 22 23.11 -9.03 -13.23
CA CYS A 22 23.41 -7.73 -13.84
C CYS A 22 22.97 -7.63 -15.31
N ARG A 23 21.84 -8.24 -15.68
CA ARG A 23 21.24 -8.03 -17.01
C ARG A 23 19.90 -7.27 -16.96
N TYR A 24 19.74 -6.41 -15.97
CA TYR A 24 18.82 -5.29 -16.04
C TYR A 24 19.64 -4.02 -16.29
N THR A 25 19.93 -3.74 -17.56
CA THR A 25 20.25 -2.37 -17.94
C THR A 25 18.95 -1.59 -17.86
N VAL A 26 18.90 -0.48 -17.10
CA VAL A 26 17.83 0.51 -17.21
C VAL A 26 17.93 1.10 -18.62
N ARG A 27 17.36 0.40 -19.59
CA ARG A 27 17.17 0.88 -20.96
C ARG A 27 15.74 1.37 -21.02
N ASP A 28 15.63 2.65 -21.29
CA ASP A 28 14.42 3.45 -21.29
C ASP A 28 13.75 3.55 -19.92
N VAL A 29 13.82 4.75 -19.34
CA VAL A 29 12.69 5.29 -18.56
C VAL A 29 11.52 5.43 -19.53
N GLY A 30 10.91 4.31 -19.90
CA GLY A 30 9.56 4.33 -20.41
C GLY A 30 8.74 4.95 -19.31
N PHE A 31 8.25 6.17 -19.52
CA PHE A 31 7.13 6.67 -18.73
C PHE A 31 6.05 5.63 -18.90
N ALA A 32 5.85 4.79 -17.89
CA ALA A 32 4.62 4.04 -17.81
C ALA A 32 3.55 5.12 -17.78
N ASP A 33 2.78 5.22 -18.87
CA ASP A 33 1.50 5.89 -18.80
C ASP A 33 0.67 5.04 -17.85
N LEU A 34 0.80 5.33 -16.55
CA LEU A 34 0.05 4.67 -15.49
C LEU A 34 -1.43 5.07 -15.56
N GLY A 35 -1.85 5.74 -16.63
CA GLY A 35 -3.13 6.41 -16.75
C GLY A 35 -3.17 7.61 -15.81
N ASN A 36 -3.95 8.62 -16.19
CA ASN A 36 -4.37 9.66 -15.25
C ASN A 36 -5.49 9.16 -14.31
N GLU A 37 -5.74 7.85 -14.32
CA GLU A 37 -6.82 7.17 -13.62
C GLU A 37 -6.41 6.90 -12.18
N ARG A 38 -7.00 7.66 -11.26
CA ARG A 38 -6.65 7.61 -9.84
C ARG A 38 -7.56 6.66 -9.10
N TYR A 39 -6.98 5.87 -8.21
CA TYR A 39 -7.76 5.23 -7.15
C TYR A 39 -8.42 6.30 -6.30
N THR A 40 -9.60 6.03 -5.77
CA THR A 40 -10.27 6.94 -4.82
C THR A 40 -10.33 6.28 -3.46
N PHE A 41 -9.72 6.91 -2.46
CA PHE A 41 -9.85 6.52 -1.07
C PHE A 41 -10.96 7.36 -0.41
N PHE A 42 -12.12 6.75 -0.23
CA PHE A 42 -13.20 7.33 0.53
C PHE A 42 -12.97 7.09 2.02
N CYS A 43 -12.87 8.17 2.79
CA CYS A 43 -12.88 8.12 4.25
C CYS A 43 -14.25 8.56 4.75
N PHE A 44 -15.01 7.61 5.26
CA PHE A 44 -16.34 7.83 5.80
C PHE A 44 -16.26 8.14 7.28
N VAL A 45 -16.87 9.25 7.68
CA VAL A 45 -17.06 9.66 9.08
C VAL A 45 -18.55 9.88 9.34
N ASP A 46 -18.97 9.67 10.57
CA ASP A 46 -20.34 9.97 11.01
C ASP A 46 -20.37 11.20 11.93
N GLY A 47 -21.54 11.49 12.49
CA GLY A 47 -21.74 12.64 13.39
C GLY A 47 -21.08 12.50 14.77
N GLN A 48 -20.52 11.34 15.10
CA GLN A 48 -19.82 11.11 16.38
C GLN A 48 -18.31 11.36 16.25
N VAL A 49 -17.76 11.40 15.04
CA VAL A 49 -16.38 11.80 14.79
C VAL A 49 -16.24 13.32 14.97
N SER A 50 -15.30 13.75 15.81
CA SER A 50 -15.08 15.18 16.07
C SER A 50 -14.58 15.94 14.84
N THR A 51 -14.85 17.25 14.80
CA THR A 51 -14.38 18.16 13.75
C THR A 51 -12.87 18.21 13.66
N GLU A 52 -12.17 18.13 14.80
CA GLU A 52 -10.72 18.14 14.89
C GLU A 52 -10.12 16.88 14.26
N ARG A 53 -10.72 15.71 14.54
CA ARG A 53 -10.28 14.42 13.97
C ARG A 53 -10.50 14.37 12.46
N ALA A 54 -11.66 14.85 12.00
CA ALA A 54 -11.96 14.98 10.58
C ALA A 54 -10.95 15.91 9.87
N LYS A 55 -10.57 17.02 10.52
CA LYS A 55 -9.54 17.94 10.01
C LYS A 55 -8.15 17.28 9.96
N GLN A 56 -7.75 16.56 11.01
CA GLN A 56 -6.48 15.83 11.07
C GLN A 56 -6.38 14.78 9.96
N LEU A 57 -7.46 14.04 9.69
CA LEU A 57 -7.55 13.12 8.55
C LEU A 57 -7.30 13.84 7.22
N GLY A 58 -7.95 14.99 7.00
CA GLY A 58 -7.72 15.78 5.78
C GLY A 58 -6.28 16.28 5.64
N GLN A 59 -5.68 16.76 6.73
CA GLN A 59 -4.29 17.24 6.74
C GLN A 59 -3.29 16.10 6.46
N ALA A 60 -3.44 14.97 7.15
CA ALA A 60 -2.60 13.80 6.94
C ALA A 60 -2.77 13.24 5.51
N ALA A 61 -3.99 13.26 4.96
CA ALA A 61 -4.25 12.82 3.59
C ALA A 61 -3.54 13.70 2.57
N GLY A 62 -3.58 15.03 2.75
CA GLY A 62 -2.83 15.95 1.90
C GLY A 62 -1.33 15.65 1.89
N ALA A 63 -0.74 15.37 3.05
CA ALA A 63 0.68 15.06 3.20
C ALA A 63 1.07 13.68 2.65
N LEU A 64 0.24 12.65 2.85
CA LEU A 64 0.54 11.28 2.48
C LEU A 64 0.18 10.92 1.04
N LEU A 65 -0.93 11.47 0.56
CA LEU A 65 -1.56 11.05 -0.69
C LEU A 65 -1.40 12.08 -1.81
N GLY A 66 -0.93 13.31 -1.49
CA GLY A 66 -0.80 14.41 -2.44
C GLY A 66 0.03 14.07 -3.69
N ASP A 67 1.12 13.33 -3.50
CA ASP A 67 2.02 12.88 -4.58
C ASP A 67 1.74 11.45 -5.06
N SER A 68 0.65 10.83 -4.59
CA SER A 68 0.26 9.46 -4.94
C SER A 68 -0.78 9.41 -6.05
N ASN A 69 -1.01 8.22 -6.62
CA ASN A 69 -2.11 7.96 -7.54
C ASN A 69 -3.46 7.74 -6.84
N VAL A 70 -3.60 8.16 -5.58
CA VAL A 70 -4.81 8.02 -4.77
C VAL A 70 -5.43 9.40 -4.50
N ARG A 71 -6.68 9.60 -4.94
CA ARG A 71 -7.50 10.76 -4.57
C ARG A 71 -8.16 10.51 -3.22
N PHE A 72 -8.06 11.46 -2.31
CA PHE A 72 -8.71 11.39 -1.01
C PHE A 72 -10.09 12.09 -1.04
N GLU A 73 -11.12 11.42 -0.54
CA GLU A 73 -12.45 11.99 -0.37
C GLU A 73 -12.97 11.75 1.05
N LEU A 74 -13.11 12.82 1.84
CA LEU A 74 -13.69 12.76 3.18
C LEU A 74 -15.22 12.94 3.09
N VAL A 75 -15.97 11.91 3.46
CA VAL A 75 -17.43 11.87 3.35
C VAL A 75 -18.05 11.86 4.75
N ASN A 76 -18.81 12.90 5.09
CA ASN A 76 -19.55 12.97 6.34
C ASN A 76 -20.99 12.48 6.15
N LEU A 77 -21.29 11.32 6.71
CA LEU A 77 -22.56 10.62 6.55
C LEU A 77 -23.70 11.22 7.38
N ALA A 78 -23.39 12.07 8.37
CA ALA A 78 -24.42 12.82 9.07
C ALA A 78 -25.02 13.94 8.19
N LYS A 79 -24.36 14.31 7.09
CA LYS A 79 -24.84 15.31 6.13
C LYS A 79 -25.60 14.71 4.95
N GLY A 80 -25.60 13.39 4.80
CA GLY A 80 -26.26 12.67 3.70
C GLY A 80 -25.65 11.30 3.45
N ASP A 81 -26.42 10.41 2.80
CA ASP A 81 -25.92 9.09 2.40
C ASP A 81 -24.94 9.21 1.21
N HIS A 82 -24.08 8.20 1.05
CA HIS A 82 -23.15 8.11 -0.07
C HIS A 82 -23.20 6.71 -0.69
N PRO A 83 -23.37 6.56 -2.02
CA PRO A 83 -23.55 5.25 -2.65
C PRO A 83 -22.44 4.25 -2.32
N GLN A 84 -21.18 4.73 -2.26
CA GLN A 84 -20.02 3.88 -1.97
C GLN A 84 -19.99 3.41 -0.50
N ALA A 85 -20.65 4.11 0.41
CA ALA A 85 -20.70 3.71 1.82
C ALA A 85 -21.45 2.39 2.03
N LYS A 86 -22.35 2.03 1.10
CA LYS A 86 -23.09 0.75 1.11
C LYS A 86 -22.20 -0.46 0.85
N ARG A 87 -21.00 -0.26 0.29
CA ARG A 87 -20.02 -1.32 0.03
C ARG A 87 -19.23 -1.73 1.28
N LEU A 88 -19.34 -0.96 2.36
CA LEU A 88 -18.74 -1.33 3.65
C LEU A 88 -19.68 -2.25 4.41
N ALA A 89 -19.24 -3.49 4.66
CA ALA A 89 -20.04 -4.51 5.34
C ALA A 89 -20.42 -4.13 6.79
N LYS A 90 -19.53 -3.42 7.50
CA LYS A 90 -19.76 -2.96 8.87
C LYS A 90 -19.03 -1.65 9.12
N ARG A 91 -19.69 -0.74 9.82
CA ARG A 91 -19.11 0.51 10.35
C ARG A 91 -19.44 0.60 11.82
N GLU A 92 -18.48 1.05 12.60
CA GLU A 92 -18.66 1.30 14.02
C GLU A 92 -18.90 2.80 14.24
N PRO A 93 -19.94 3.18 15.02
CA PRO A 93 -20.21 4.58 15.27
C PRO A 93 -19.02 5.31 15.91
N GLY A 94 -18.70 6.50 15.41
CA GLY A 94 -17.56 7.30 15.88
C GLY A 94 -16.18 6.79 15.43
N VAL A 95 -16.13 5.69 14.66
CA VAL A 95 -14.89 5.16 14.09
C VAL A 95 -14.89 5.41 12.58
N PRO A 96 -13.91 6.17 12.05
CA PRO A 96 -13.79 6.36 10.61
C PRO A 96 -13.65 5.01 9.88
N ALA A 97 -14.17 4.91 8.66
CA ALA A 97 -14.03 3.74 7.82
C ALA A 97 -13.53 4.11 6.43
N GLY A 98 -12.60 3.34 5.89
CA GLY A 98 -11.97 3.60 4.61
C GLY A 98 -12.46 2.64 3.54
N LEU A 99 -12.58 3.12 2.31
CA LEU A 99 -12.79 2.30 1.12
C LEU A 99 -11.87 2.81 0.01
N LEU A 100 -10.89 1.99 -0.37
CA LEU A 100 -10.08 2.24 -1.56
C LEU A 100 -10.79 1.62 -2.77
N LEU A 101 -11.06 2.45 -3.77
CA LEU A 101 -11.77 2.07 -4.98
C LEU A 101 -10.84 2.23 -6.20
N SER A 102 -10.80 1.24 -7.08
CA SER A 102 -10.14 1.36 -8.38
C SER A 102 -10.86 2.36 -9.30
N PRO A 103 -10.17 2.90 -10.32
CA PRO A 103 -10.78 3.83 -11.27
C PRO A 103 -12.03 3.29 -11.97
N ASP A 104 -12.02 2.01 -12.35
CA ASP A 104 -13.16 1.29 -12.94
C ASP A 104 -14.28 0.96 -11.94
N GLY A 105 -14.03 1.12 -10.64
CA GLY A 105 -14.96 0.80 -9.57
C GLY A 105 -15.16 -0.70 -9.30
N GLU A 106 -14.43 -1.59 -9.98
CA GLU A 106 -14.55 -3.04 -9.84
C GLU A 106 -13.85 -3.55 -8.56
N LEU A 107 -12.68 -3.01 -8.25
CA LEU A 107 -11.93 -3.35 -7.04
C LEU A 107 -12.30 -2.38 -5.92
N ALA A 108 -12.78 -2.95 -4.82
CA ALA A 108 -13.17 -2.22 -3.63
C ALA A 108 -12.50 -2.85 -2.40
N TRP A 109 -11.53 -2.14 -1.81
CA TRP A 109 -10.77 -2.62 -0.68
C TRP A 109 -11.13 -1.85 0.60
N PRO A 110 -11.78 -2.48 1.59
CA PRO A 110 -12.07 -1.82 2.85
C PRO A 110 -10.79 -1.64 3.68
N VAL A 111 -10.62 -0.46 4.24
CA VAL A 111 -9.53 -0.11 5.15
C VAL A 111 -10.14 0.23 6.50
N ILE A 112 -9.68 -0.45 7.54
CA ILE A 112 -10.22 -0.32 8.89
C ILE A 112 -9.36 0.63 9.69
N PHE A 113 -9.99 1.55 10.40
CA PHE A 113 -9.30 2.44 11.31
C PHE A 113 -8.71 1.64 12.47
N PRO A 114 -7.44 1.86 12.85
CA PRO A 114 -6.81 1.06 13.89
C PRO A 114 -7.56 1.20 15.22
N ALA A 115 -7.93 0.07 15.81
CA ALA A 115 -8.54 0.01 17.13
C ALA A 115 -7.51 0.20 18.27
N ALA A 116 -6.24 -0.14 18.01
CA ALA A 116 -5.14 0.18 18.90
C ALA A 116 -4.97 1.72 19.00
N LYS A 117 -4.23 2.20 20.01
CA LYS A 117 -3.79 3.60 20.09
C LYS A 117 -2.36 3.72 19.53
N PRO A 118 -2.15 3.70 18.20
CA PRO A 118 -0.86 4.02 17.63
C PRO A 118 -0.54 5.49 17.90
N ASP A 119 0.74 5.83 17.84
CA ASP A 119 1.14 7.22 17.69
C ASP A 119 0.66 7.73 16.33
N ASN A 120 -0.12 8.81 16.33
CA ASN A 120 -0.79 9.37 15.14
C ASN A 120 -1.65 8.36 14.34
N PRO A 121 -2.84 7.99 14.84
CA PRO A 121 -3.70 6.98 14.21
C PRO A 121 -4.26 7.40 12.85
N GLU A 122 -4.50 8.69 12.61
CA GLU A 122 -4.96 9.22 11.33
C GLU A 122 -3.92 8.98 10.24
N TRP A 123 -2.66 9.28 10.54
CA TRP A 123 -1.54 9.03 9.63
C TRP A 123 -1.41 7.54 9.32
N SER A 124 -1.38 6.70 10.35
CA SER A 124 -1.25 5.24 10.19
C SER A 124 -2.37 4.64 9.35
N PHE A 125 -3.60 5.09 9.60
CA PHE A 125 -4.78 4.68 8.84
C PHE A 125 -4.66 5.05 7.35
N LEU A 126 -4.31 6.30 7.04
CA LEU A 126 -4.21 6.77 5.65
C LEU A 126 -3.00 6.16 4.93
N ALA A 127 -1.87 6.03 5.63
CA ALA A 127 -0.68 5.40 5.09
C ALA A 127 -0.95 3.93 4.71
N SER A 128 -1.83 3.25 5.45
CA SER A 128 -2.17 1.85 5.15
C SER A 128 -2.77 1.67 3.75
N ALA A 129 -3.53 2.64 3.25
CA ALA A 129 -4.14 2.62 1.92
C ALA A 129 -3.11 2.63 0.78
N VAL A 130 -1.92 3.17 1.04
CA VAL A 130 -0.81 3.26 0.08
C VAL A 130 0.41 2.45 0.52
N SER A 131 0.30 1.68 1.59
CA SER A 131 1.39 0.86 2.11
C SER A 131 1.44 -0.49 1.39
N SER A 132 2.66 -0.93 1.09
CA SER A 132 2.91 -2.28 0.58
C SER A 132 3.91 -2.97 1.50
N PRO A 133 3.63 -4.19 2.00
CA PRO A 133 4.58 -4.96 2.79
C PRO A 133 5.93 -5.16 2.09
N THR A 134 5.92 -5.24 0.76
CA THR A 134 7.13 -5.34 -0.05
C THR A 134 7.91 -4.03 -0.03
N ARG A 135 7.23 -2.88 -0.23
CA ARG A 135 7.88 -1.55 -0.18
C ARG A 135 8.53 -1.31 1.18
N ASN A 136 7.85 -1.65 2.27
CA ASN A 136 8.36 -1.41 3.62
C ASN A 136 9.59 -2.24 3.99
N LYS A 137 9.89 -3.33 3.26
CA LYS A 137 11.12 -4.12 3.46
C LYS A 137 12.32 -3.56 2.69
N LEU A 138 12.09 -2.63 1.77
CA LEU A 138 13.09 -2.06 0.87
C LEU A 138 13.55 -0.65 1.28
N LEU A 139 12.86 -0.05 2.27
CA LEU A 139 13.19 1.23 2.90
C LEU A 139 13.87 0.96 4.24
#